data_AF-A0A2M8KPV5-F1
#
_entry.id   AF-A0A2M8KPV5-F1
#
_cell.length_a   1.000
_cell.length_b   1.000
_cell.length_c   1.000
_cell.angle_alpha   90.00
_cell.angle_beta   90.00
_cell.angle_gamma   90.00
#
_symmetry.space_group_name_H-M   'P 1'
#
loop_
_entity.id
_entity.type
_entity.pdbx_description
1 polymer ?
#
loop_
_entity_poly.entity_id
_entity_poly.type
_entity_poly.pdbx_seq_one_letter_code
_entity_poly.pdbx_strand_id
1 'polypeptide(L)'
;MSDEEKNNSVPAHITLSAVTDNLLKAFHSIRKLTPVDEYTKLTVSQTVSFLALIYEKVRNAIEYREDHLIRRAAIERILKRRLSLNSEGKNEAENILRELMWARYFPNGSLGQKDIQDIQRILDRYIDVRKQLIPGRVFKEKSFLSEFLLQLITAEIEEYLSPAISQQEADFGYYIFQTLKDKVKIEDVKTEQKDTFLFIAIEKAYRKSDQEYQRYHLFRLFYKELAEYTSEEIQNLIPKLSDVFHKIDTLISNPTVEKLVRFTRKQLPPFLILFSLFRENKAKIDEILSNRGTLWTHVEKIAREKYAQVRSRLNILAFRSLVYIFITKMVFALILEIPISQYFYHEVNYWAIGINSLVPPLFMLFIILSVT
;
A
#
# COMPACT_ATOMS: atom_id res chain seq x y z
N MET A 1 -30.98 54.18 -11.30
CA MET A 1 -30.95 53.10 -10.29
C MET A 1 -29.91 52.11 -10.75
N SER A 2 -28.80 52.15 -10.04
CA SER A 2 -27.54 51.46 -10.26
C SER A 2 -27.62 50.06 -9.66
N ASP A 3 -27.66 49.04 -10.49
CA ASP A 3 -27.28 47.69 -10.08
C ASP A 3 -25.84 47.48 -10.54
N GLU A 4 -24.92 47.78 -9.63
CA GLU A 4 -23.52 47.38 -9.72
C GLU A 4 -23.45 45.85 -9.78
N GLU A 5 -23.29 45.29 -10.98
CA GLU A 5 -22.65 44.00 -11.16
C GLU A 5 -21.26 44.08 -10.51
N LYS A 6 -21.17 43.63 -9.26
CA LYS A 6 -19.90 43.27 -8.63
C LYS A 6 -19.29 42.11 -9.40
N ASN A 7 -18.58 42.46 -10.46
CA ASN A 7 -17.59 41.63 -11.10
C ASN A 7 -16.47 41.42 -10.08
N ASN A 8 -16.66 40.49 -9.13
CA ASN A 8 -15.61 39.99 -8.26
C ASN A 8 -14.61 39.26 -9.16
N SER A 9 -13.67 40.01 -9.74
CA SER A 9 -12.51 39.48 -10.43
C SER A 9 -11.73 38.63 -9.43
N VAL A 10 -12.02 37.33 -9.39
CA VAL A 10 -11.32 36.44 -8.48
C VAL A 10 -9.85 36.45 -8.89
N PRO A 11 -8.91 36.76 -7.97
CA PRO A 11 -7.50 36.87 -8.31
C PRO A 11 -7.01 35.60 -9.00
N ALA A 12 -6.31 35.77 -10.12
CA ALA A 12 -5.72 34.68 -10.88
C ALA A 12 -4.62 33.95 -10.07
N HIS A 13 -4.01 34.66 -9.11
CA HIS A 13 -2.96 34.15 -8.24
C HIS A 13 -3.53 33.56 -6.95
N ILE A 14 -3.09 32.36 -6.59
CA ILE A 14 -3.48 31.65 -5.37
C ILE A 14 -2.44 31.91 -4.28
N THR A 15 -2.89 32.33 -3.10
CA THR A 15 -2.05 32.33 -1.90
C THR A 15 -2.14 30.95 -1.24
N LEU A 16 -1.03 30.23 -1.21
CA LEU A 16 -0.97 28.89 -0.63
C LEU A 16 -1.09 28.95 0.90
N SER A 17 -1.64 27.90 1.49
CA SER A 17 -1.65 27.75 2.95
C SER A 17 -0.28 27.31 3.46
N ALA A 18 0.05 27.62 4.71
CA ALA A 18 1.31 27.17 5.32
C ALA A 18 1.52 25.64 5.25
N VAL A 19 0.43 24.87 5.33
CA VAL A 19 0.47 23.41 5.23
C VAL A 19 0.83 22.97 3.80
N THR A 20 0.28 23.66 2.78
CA THR A 20 0.57 23.39 1.37
C THR A 20 1.99 23.82 0.98
N ASP A 21 2.47 24.95 1.50
CA ASP A 21 3.85 25.40 1.30
C ASP A 21 4.86 24.42 1.90
N ASN A 22 4.56 23.88 3.09
CA ASN A 22 5.40 22.87 3.71
C ASN A 22 5.43 21.57 2.89
N LEU A 23 4.29 21.14 2.35
CA LEU A 23 4.25 19.99 1.44
C LEU A 23 5.10 20.23 0.18
N LEU A 24 5.01 21.43 -0.41
CA LEU A 24 5.77 21.79 -1.60
C LEU A 24 7.28 21.80 -1.32
N LYS A 25 7.71 22.36 -0.19
CA LYS A 25 9.11 22.31 0.25
C LYS A 25 9.59 20.88 0.49
N ALA A 26 8.79 20.06 1.19
CA ALA A 26 9.11 18.65 1.45
C ALA A 26 9.25 17.89 0.13
N PHE A 27 8.32 18.08 -0.80
CA PHE A 27 8.33 17.46 -2.12
C PHE A 27 9.60 17.79 -2.94
N HIS A 28 10.05 19.05 -2.93
CA HIS A 28 11.30 19.45 -3.59
C HIS A 28 12.55 18.92 -2.89
N SER A 29 12.47 18.63 -1.59
CA SER A 29 13.57 18.08 -0.81
C SER A 29 13.77 16.56 -1.00
N ILE A 30 12.83 15.88 -1.66
CA ILE A 30 12.90 14.43 -1.93
C ILE A 30 14.10 14.14 -2.83
N ARG A 31 15.19 13.65 -2.22
CA ARG A 31 16.38 13.21 -2.93
C ARG A 31 16.07 11.90 -3.67
N LYS A 32 16.35 11.86 -4.97
CA LYS A 32 16.39 10.59 -5.70
C LYS A 32 17.58 9.77 -5.22
N LEU A 33 17.48 8.44 -5.31
CA LEU A 33 18.61 7.55 -5.05
C LEU A 33 19.81 8.04 -5.88
N THR A 34 20.97 8.16 -5.23
CA THR A 34 22.19 8.56 -5.95
C THR A 34 22.48 7.48 -6.99
N PRO A 35 22.74 7.83 -8.27
CA PRO A 35 23.07 6.83 -9.27
C PRO A 35 24.27 6.01 -8.79
N VAL A 36 24.13 4.69 -8.87
CA VAL A 36 25.17 3.75 -8.44
C VAL A 36 26.37 3.88 -9.37
N ASP A 37 27.57 3.95 -8.80
CA ASP A 37 28.82 4.00 -9.57
C ASP A 37 28.98 2.73 -10.42
N GLU A 38 29.43 2.88 -11.67
CA GLU A 38 29.51 1.79 -12.64
C GLU A 38 30.38 0.62 -12.16
N TYR A 39 31.37 0.91 -11.30
CA TYR A 39 32.28 -0.08 -10.72
C TYR A 39 31.72 -0.83 -9.52
N THR A 40 30.65 -0.32 -8.89
CA THR A 40 30.05 -0.90 -7.67
C THR A 40 28.65 -1.46 -7.89
N LYS A 41 28.14 -1.38 -9.13
CA LYS A 41 26.80 -1.87 -9.47
C LYS A 41 26.72 -3.38 -9.35
N LEU A 42 25.65 -3.84 -8.73
CA LEU A 42 25.35 -5.26 -8.59
C LEU A 42 24.61 -5.71 -9.85
N THR A 43 25.28 -6.51 -10.68
CA THR A 43 24.67 -7.12 -11.86
C THR A 43 24.33 -8.57 -11.62
N VAL A 44 23.18 -8.99 -12.14
CA VAL A 44 22.77 -10.39 -12.16
C VAL A 44 22.67 -10.93 -13.58
N SER A 45 23.17 -12.15 -13.80
CA SER A 45 22.94 -12.88 -15.05
C SER A 45 21.47 -13.29 -15.12
N GLN A 46 20.79 -12.90 -16.20
CA GLN A 46 19.36 -13.13 -16.36
C GLN A 46 19.09 -14.51 -16.96
N THR A 47 19.13 -15.55 -16.14
CA THR A 47 18.70 -16.90 -16.54
C THR A 47 17.40 -17.25 -15.82
N VAL A 48 16.31 -16.57 -16.17
CA VAL A 48 14.98 -16.87 -15.64
C VAL A 48 14.06 -17.22 -16.79
N SER A 49 13.41 -18.38 -16.72
CA SER A 49 12.44 -18.84 -17.70
C SER A 49 11.26 -17.87 -17.82
N PHE A 50 10.81 -17.60 -19.05
CA PHE A 50 9.62 -16.80 -19.36
C PHE A 50 8.38 -17.22 -18.54
N LEU A 51 8.29 -18.50 -18.14
CA LEU A 51 7.22 -19.03 -17.30
C LEU A 51 7.22 -18.50 -15.86
N ALA A 52 8.39 -18.25 -15.26
CA ALA A 52 8.48 -17.64 -13.93
C ALA A 52 8.03 -16.17 -13.94
N LEU A 53 8.26 -15.46 -15.06
CA LEU A 53 7.76 -14.11 -15.28
C LEU A 53 6.23 -14.07 -15.41
N ILE A 54 5.64 -15.08 -16.05
CA ILE A 54 4.18 -15.22 -16.15
C ILE A 54 3.58 -15.57 -14.78
N TYR A 55 4.19 -16.48 -14.01
CA TYR A 55 3.71 -16.84 -12.68
C TYR A 55 3.68 -15.63 -11.73
N GLU A 56 4.73 -14.80 -11.73
CA GLU A 56 4.76 -13.57 -10.92
C GLU A 56 3.73 -12.53 -11.39
N LYS A 57 3.54 -12.34 -12.70
CA LYS A 57 2.48 -11.45 -13.21
C LYS A 57 1.08 -11.92 -12.84
N VAL A 58 0.82 -13.23 -12.93
CA VAL A 58 -0.47 -13.83 -12.55
C VAL A 58 -0.69 -13.69 -11.04
N ARG A 59 0.34 -13.95 -10.23
CA ARG A 59 0.27 -13.77 -8.78
C ARG A 59 0.02 -12.31 -8.37
N ASN A 60 0.74 -11.36 -8.95
CA ASN A 60 0.55 -9.92 -8.70
C ASN A 60 -0.81 -9.41 -9.19
N ALA A 61 -1.38 -10.01 -10.24
CA ALA A 61 -2.73 -9.68 -10.69
C ALA A 61 -3.84 -10.26 -9.78
N ILE A 62 -3.56 -11.35 -9.06
CA ILE A 62 -4.46 -11.96 -8.08
C ILE A 62 -4.35 -11.22 -6.73
N GLU A 63 -3.14 -10.87 -6.28
CA GLU A 63 -2.90 -10.02 -5.13
C GLU A 63 -3.02 -8.55 -5.55
N TYR A 64 -4.24 -8.02 -5.62
CA TYR A 64 -4.55 -6.60 -5.93
C TYR A 64 -4.00 -5.65 -4.83
N ARG A 65 -2.68 -5.54 -4.75
CA ARG A 65 -1.89 -4.83 -3.74
C ARG A 65 -1.12 -3.69 -4.41
N GLU A 66 -0.91 -2.60 -3.69
CA GLU A 66 -0.04 -1.51 -4.15
C GLU A 66 1.41 -2.01 -4.34
N ASP A 67 2.17 -1.44 -5.27
CA ASP A 67 3.51 -1.95 -5.65
C ASP A 67 4.47 -2.12 -4.46
N HIS A 68 4.40 -1.22 -3.48
CA HIS A 68 5.21 -1.27 -2.26
C HIS A 68 4.84 -2.46 -1.35
N LEU A 69 3.58 -2.89 -1.34
CA LEU A 69 3.13 -4.07 -0.59
C LEU A 69 3.62 -5.35 -1.27
N ILE A 70 3.65 -5.37 -2.61
CA ILE A 70 4.16 -6.50 -3.40
C ILE A 70 5.67 -6.67 -3.14
N ARG A 71 6.45 -5.58 -3.24
CA ARG A 71 7.89 -5.61 -2.96
C ARG A 71 8.17 -6.08 -1.54
N ARG A 72 7.51 -5.49 -0.54
CA ARG A 72 7.66 -5.90 0.86
C ARG A 72 7.32 -7.37 1.08
N ALA A 73 6.20 -7.87 0.54
CA ALA A 73 5.85 -9.28 0.67
C ALA A 73 6.88 -10.21 0.00
N ALA A 74 7.52 -9.78 -1.09
CA ALA A 74 8.64 -10.50 -1.68
C ALA A 74 9.89 -10.50 -0.79
N ILE A 75 10.26 -9.34 -0.25
CA ILE A 75 11.36 -9.19 0.72
C ILE A 75 11.12 -10.12 1.92
N GLU A 76 9.91 -10.15 2.47
CA GLU A 76 9.57 -10.99 3.62
C GLU A 76 9.79 -12.48 3.31
N ARG A 77 9.32 -12.94 2.15
CA ARG A 77 9.49 -14.34 1.70
C ARG A 77 10.95 -14.69 1.53
N ILE A 78 11.73 -13.81 0.92
CA ILE A 78 13.16 -13.99 0.70
C ILE A 78 13.89 -14.05 2.05
N LEU A 79 13.61 -13.12 2.97
CA LEU A 79 14.18 -13.08 4.31
C LEU A 79 13.84 -14.34 5.12
N LYS A 80 12.57 -14.76 5.17
CA LYS A 80 12.16 -16.00 5.86
C LYS A 80 12.96 -17.20 5.38
N ARG A 81 13.06 -17.36 4.06
CA ARG A 81 13.80 -18.47 3.45
C ARG A 81 15.29 -18.38 3.77
N ARG A 82 15.93 -17.24 3.53
CA ARG A 82 17.38 -17.06 3.71
C ARG A 82 17.79 -17.22 5.18
N LEU A 83 17.07 -16.57 6.10
CA LEU A 83 17.38 -16.64 7.53
C LEU A 83 17.03 -17.99 8.18
N SER A 84 16.17 -18.80 7.56
CA SER A 84 15.97 -20.19 7.97
C SER A 84 17.16 -21.09 7.63
N LEU A 85 17.88 -20.80 6.55
CA LEU A 85 19.07 -21.54 6.11
C LEU A 85 20.34 -21.02 6.80
N ASN A 86 20.47 -19.71 6.92
CA ASN A 86 21.57 -19.03 7.58
C ASN A 86 21.03 -18.12 8.69
N SER A 87 20.86 -18.70 9.88
CA SER A 87 20.31 -17.99 11.04
C SER A 87 21.24 -16.89 11.60
N GLU A 88 22.52 -16.89 11.22
CA GLU A 88 23.46 -15.82 11.56
C GLU A 88 23.38 -14.64 10.58
N GLY A 89 22.76 -14.80 9.42
CA GLY A 89 22.54 -13.77 8.40
C GLY A 89 23.80 -13.13 7.83
N LYS A 90 24.98 -13.69 8.11
CA LYS A 90 26.27 -13.18 7.60
C LYS A 90 26.31 -13.27 6.09
N ASN A 91 26.62 -12.15 5.43
CA ASN A 91 26.71 -12.03 3.98
C ASN A 91 25.41 -12.36 3.23
N GLU A 92 24.25 -12.29 3.87
CA GLU A 92 22.98 -12.55 3.20
C GLU A 92 22.42 -11.34 2.46
N ALA A 93 22.89 -10.13 2.77
CA ALA A 93 22.42 -8.91 2.09
C ALA A 93 22.59 -8.99 0.57
N GLU A 94 23.76 -9.39 0.08
CA GLU A 94 24.01 -9.53 -1.35
C GLU A 94 23.07 -10.55 -1.99
N ASN A 95 22.87 -11.70 -1.34
CA ASN A 95 21.97 -12.74 -1.83
C ASN A 95 20.52 -12.23 -1.95
N ILE A 96 20.04 -11.50 -0.94
CA ILE A 96 18.69 -10.92 -0.93
C ILE A 96 18.54 -9.91 -2.08
N LEU A 97 19.50 -9.00 -2.25
CA LEU A 97 19.45 -8.00 -3.31
C LEU A 97 19.52 -8.63 -4.72
N ARG A 98 20.37 -9.65 -4.91
CA ARG A 98 20.43 -10.41 -6.17
C ARG A 98 19.10 -11.09 -6.49
N GLU A 99 18.45 -11.69 -5.51
CA GLU A 99 17.14 -12.30 -5.71
C GLU A 99 16.03 -11.30 -6.05
N LEU A 100 16.03 -10.13 -5.40
CA LEU A 100 15.08 -9.06 -5.70
C LEU A 100 15.23 -8.54 -7.14
N MET A 101 16.48 -8.43 -7.63
CA MET A 101 16.74 -8.07 -9.03
C MET A 101 16.40 -9.20 -10.00
N TRP A 102 16.71 -10.46 -9.67
CA TRP A 102 16.29 -11.62 -10.46
C TRP A 102 14.76 -11.70 -10.62
N ALA A 103 14.04 -11.41 -9.56
CA ALA A 103 12.57 -11.36 -9.54
C ALA A 103 12.00 -10.08 -10.18
N ARG A 104 12.85 -9.16 -10.66
CA ARG A 104 12.48 -7.88 -11.31
C ARG A 104 11.70 -6.91 -10.43
N TYR A 105 11.83 -7.00 -9.10
CA TYR A 105 11.32 -5.97 -8.21
C TYR A 105 12.15 -4.69 -8.29
N PHE A 106 13.43 -4.80 -8.66
CA PHE A 106 14.33 -3.70 -8.95
C PHE A 106 15.02 -3.88 -10.32
N PRO A 107 15.31 -2.79 -11.06
CA PRO A 107 16.07 -2.87 -12.31
C PRO A 107 17.48 -3.44 -12.11
N ASN A 108 17.99 -4.17 -13.09
CA ASN A 108 19.35 -4.71 -13.04
C ASN A 108 20.38 -3.57 -12.98
N GLY A 109 21.34 -3.64 -12.05
CA GLY A 109 22.34 -2.60 -11.85
C GLY A 109 21.83 -1.34 -11.14
N SER A 110 20.59 -1.34 -10.61
CA SER A 110 20.06 -0.21 -9.83
C SER A 110 20.55 -0.15 -8.38
N LEU A 111 21.12 -1.26 -7.89
CA LEU A 111 21.66 -1.42 -6.53
C LEU A 111 23.16 -1.68 -6.60
N GLY A 112 23.90 -1.33 -5.55
CA GLY A 112 25.35 -1.50 -5.51
C GLY A 112 25.92 -1.89 -4.15
N GLN A 113 27.25 -1.76 -4.03
CA GLN A 113 27.98 -2.17 -2.83
C GLN A 113 27.51 -1.47 -1.55
N LYS A 114 27.14 -0.19 -1.65
CA LYS A 114 26.60 0.57 -0.52
C LYS A 114 25.30 -0.05 0.00
N ASP A 115 24.39 -0.41 -0.91
CA ASP A 115 23.12 -1.05 -0.53
C ASP A 115 23.37 -2.41 0.13
N ILE A 116 24.35 -3.18 -0.34
CA ILE A 116 24.73 -4.43 0.31
C ILE A 116 25.17 -4.16 1.76
N GLN A 117 26.04 -3.17 1.98
CA GLN A 117 26.54 -2.84 3.32
C GLN A 117 25.42 -2.36 4.25
N ASP A 118 24.55 -1.48 3.76
CA ASP A 118 23.47 -0.91 4.54
C ASP A 118 22.38 -1.94 4.86
N ILE A 119 22.00 -2.80 3.90
CA ILE A 119 21.10 -3.92 4.16
C ILE A 119 21.74 -4.94 5.13
N GLN A 120 23.04 -5.21 5.02
CA GLN A 120 23.72 -6.09 5.96
C GLN A 120 23.69 -5.53 7.38
N ARG A 121 23.92 -4.22 7.55
CA ARG A 121 23.80 -3.53 8.84
C ARG A 121 22.40 -3.65 9.44
N ILE A 122 21.37 -3.49 8.61
CA ILE A 122 19.96 -3.68 9.02
C ILE A 122 19.74 -5.13 9.51
N LEU A 123 20.22 -6.13 8.75
CA LEU A 123 20.10 -7.55 9.11
C LEU A 123 20.85 -7.91 10.39
N ASP A 124 22.10 -7.46 10.53
CA ASP A 124 22.93 -7.74 11.70
C ASP A 124 22.26 -7.22 12.98
N ARG A 125 21.67 -6.03 12.90
CA ARG A 125 20.92 -5.44 14.02
C ARG A 125 19.65 -6.21 14.34
N TYR A 126 18.89 -6.64 13.33
CA TYR A 126 17.74 -7.51 13.52
C TYR A 126 18.13 -8.81 14.25
N ILE A 127 19.24 -9.43 13.84
CA ILE A 127 19.71 -10.69 14.43
C ILE A 127 20.16 -10.50 15.88
N ASP A 128 20.84 -9.39 16.17
CA ASP A 128 21.24 -9.01 17.53
C ASP A 128 20.02 -8.83 18.44
N VAL A 129 19.04 -8.02 18.03
CA VAL A 129 17.78 -7.81 18.76
C VAL A 129 17.04 -9.13 18.96
N ARG A 130 16.95 -9.96 17.91
CA ARG A 130 16.30 -11.27 17.95
C ARG A 130 16.96 -12.20 18.98
N LYS A 131 18.29 -12.25 19.02
CA LYS A 131 19.07 -13.08 19.95
C LYS A 131 18.87 -12.66 21.41
N GLN A 132 18.67 -11.37 21.68
CA GLN A 132 18.44 -10.86 23.04
C GLN A 132 16.97 -10.94 23.47
N LEU A 133 16.03 -10.70 22.56
CA LEU A 133 14.61 -10.57 22.88
C LEU A 133 13.88 -11.93 23.06
N ILE A 134 14.22 -12.93 22.24
CA ILE A 134 13.46 -14.19 22.13
C ILE A 134 13.76 -15.23 23.23
N PRO A 135 15.01 -15.44 23.70
CA PRO A 135 15.32 -16.48 24.68
C PRO A 135 14.49 -16.36 25.97
N GLY A 136 14.26 -17.48 26.65
CA GLY A 136 13.54 -17.52 27.94
C GLY A 136 12.02 -17.35 27.87
N ARG A 137 11.43 -17.10 26.69
CA ARG A 137 9.97 -16.89 26.54
C ARG A 137 9.18 -18.16 26.15
N VAL A 138 7.86 -18.12 26.37
CA VAL A 138 6.91 -19.19 25.99
C VAL A 138 6.75 -19.25 24.46
N PHE A 139 6.44 -20.43 23.90
CA PHE A 139 6.34 -20.65 22.44
C PHE A 139 5.46 -19.62 21.70
N LYS A 140 4.26 -19.32 22.23
CA LYS A 140 3.33 -18.36 21.63
C LYS A 140 3.95 -16.96 21.55
N GLU A 141 4.57 -16.50 22.64
CA GLU A 141 5.22 -15.19 22.72
C GLU A 141 6.45 -15.14 21.80
N LYS A 142 7.25 -16.21 21.74
CA LYS A 142 8.38 -16.31 20.81
C LYS A 142 7.95 -16.19 19.35
N SER A 143 6.88 -16.87 18.96
CA SER A 143 6.34 -16.81 17.61
C SER A 143 5.88 -15.38 17.28
N PHE A 144 5.11 -14.77 18.19
CA PHE A 144 4.63 -13.40 18.04
C PHE A 144 5.77 -12.40 17.84
N LEU A 145 6.77 -12.40 18.73
CA LEU A 145 7.88 -11.47 18.68
C LEU A 145 8.78 -11.70 17.47
N SER A 146 9.05 -12.97 17.12
CA SER A 146 9.86 -13.28 15.94
C SER A 146 9.19 -12.84 14.66
N GLU A 147 7.87 -12.99 14.56
CA GLU A 147 7.08 -12.53 13.43
C GLU A 147 7.04 -10.99 13.39
N PHE A 148 6.74 -10.33 14.51
CA PHE A 148 6.69 -8.88 14.58
C PHE A 148 8.03 -8.24 14.19
N LEU A 149 9.15 -8.73 14.74
CA LEU A 149 10.49 -8.24 14.38
C LEU A 149 10.79 -8.42 12.89
N LEU A 150 10.41 -9.58 12.33
CA LEU A 150 10.63 -9.85 10.91
C LEU A 150 9.81 -8.91 10.03
N GLN A 151 8.60 -8.58 10.44
CA GLN A 151 7.74 -7.64 9.73
C GLN A 151 8.30 -6.20 9.79
N LEU A 152 8.83 -5.78 10.94
CA LEU A 152 9.53 -4.49 11.08
C LEU A 152 10.72 -4.42 10.12
N ILE A 153 11.60 -5.42 10.13
CA ILE A 153 12.82 -5.38 9.30
C ILE A 153 12.50 -5.46 7.80
N THR A 154 11.44 -6.18 7.44
CA THR A 154 11.00 -6.25 6.05
C THR A 154 10.54 -4.88 5.54
N ALA A 155 9.76 -4.16 6.34
CA ALA A 155 9.31 -2.81 5.98
C ALA A 155 10.48 -1.81 5.97
N GLU A 156 11.42 -1.92 6.92
CA GLU A 156 12.64 -1.10 6.96
C GLU A 156 13.50 -1.29 5.70
N ILE A 157 13.70 -2.54 5.26
CA ILE A 157 14.43 -2.84 4.02
C ILE A 157 13.68 -2.31 2.80
N GLU A 158 12.36 -2.41 2.74
CA GLU A 158 11.59 -1.88 1.60
C GLU A 158 11.70 -0.36 1.48
N GLU A 159 11.50 0.35 2.59
CA GLU A 159 11.59 1.82 2.61
C GLU A 159 13.01 2.29 2.32
N TYR A 160 14.03 1.57 2.84
CA TYR A 160 15.44 1.84 2.53
C TYR A 160 15.75 1.70 1.03
N LEU A 161 15.20 0.67 0.37
CA LEU A 161 15.42 0.43 -1.06
C LEU A 161 14.59 1.36 -1.95
N SER A 162 13.53 1.98 -1.42
CA SER A 162 12.63 2.90 -2.15
C SER A 162 12.41 4.25 -1.43
N PRO A 163 13.48 4.97 -1.02
CA PRO A 163 13.37 6.06 -0.06
C PRO A 163 12.62 7.26 -0.63
N ALA A 164 12.79 7.55 -1.93
CA ALA A 164 12.07 8.65 -2.57
C ALA A 164 10.55 8.42 -2.63
N ILE A 165 10.13 7.17 -2.84
CA ILE A 165 8.70 6.82 -2.89
C ILE A 165 8.14 6.80 -1.46
N SER A 166 8.85 6.16 -0.52
CA SER A 166 8.45 6.12 0.89
C SER A 166 8.30 7.55 1.46
N GLN A 167 9.30 8.41 1.28
CA GLN A 167 9.25 9.80 1.74
C GLN A 167 8.07 10.56 1.12
N GLN A 168 7.86 10.41 -0.19
CA GLN A 168 6.74 11.05 -0.88
C GLN A 168 5.38 10.65 -0.29
N GLU A 169 5.18 9.35 -0.03
CA GLU A 169 3.93 8.86 0.56
C GLU A 169 3.75 9.30 2.01
N ALA A 170 4.86 9.37 2.78
CA ALA A 170 4.86 9.90 4.14
C ALA A 170 4.49 11.39 4.18
N ASP A 171 5.04 12.20 3.28
CA ASP A 171 4.75 13.64 3.16
C ASP A 171 3.27 13.88 2.79
N PHE A 172 2.74 13.08 1.87
CA PHE A 172 1.33 13.09 1.50
C PHE A 172 0.42 12.67 2.67
N GLY A 173 0.79 11.62 3.40
CA GLY A 173 0.08 11.20 4.61
C GLY A 173 0.08 12.29 5.68
N TYR A 174 1.22 12.95 5.90
CA TYR A 174 1.35 14.06 6.84
C TYR A 174 0.50 15.26 6.43
N TYR A 175 0.43 15.59 5.14
CA TYR A 175 -0.43 16.65 4.63
C TYR A 175 -1.92 16.36 4.92
N ILE A 176 -2.38 15.13 4.71
CA ILE A 176 -3.74 14.70 5.08
C ILE A 176 -3.93 14.86 6.59
N PHE A 177 -2.99 14.39 7.39
CA PHE A 177 -3.05 14.46 8.84
C PHE A 177 -3.22 15.91 9.33
N GLN A 178 -2.36 16.83 8.87
CA GLN A 178 -2.44 18.24 9.24
C GLN A 178 -3.77 18.89 8.82
N THR A 179 -4.33 18.46 7.68
CA THR A 179 -5.61 19.00 7.18
C THR A 179 -6.83 18.47 7.93
N LEU A 180 -6.74 17.27 8.52
CA LEU A 180 -7.87 16.59 9.15
C LEU A 180 -7.83 16.59 10.69
N LYS A 181 -6.66 16.74 11.32
CA LYS A 181 -6.50 16.61 12.79
C LYS A 181 -7.43 17.50 13.61
N ASP A 182 -7.72 18.70 13.12
CA ASP A 182 -8.56 19.69 13.79
C ASP A 182 -10.06 19.50 13.48
N LYS A 183 -10.37 18.73 12.43
CA LYS A 183 -11.74 18.37 12.03
C LYS A 183 -12.24 17.10 12.71
N VAL A 184 -11.34 16.30 13.27
CA VAL A 184 -11.66 15.07 13.99
C VAL A 184 -11.73 15.36 15.48
N LYS A 185 -12.87 15.02 16.09
CA LYS A 185 -13.08 15.02 17.54
C LYS A 185 -13.55 13.63 17.95
N ILE A 186 -12.95 13.10 19.02
CA ILE A 186 -13.32 11.81 19.62
C ILE A 186 -13.60 12.13 21.09
N GLU A 187 -14.81 11.82 21.54
CA GLU A 187 -15.20 11.99 22.94
C GLU A 187 -14.37 11.04 23.82
N ASP A 188 -14.01 11.49 25.02
CA ASP A 188 -13.30 10.73 26.05
C ASP A 188 -11.90 10.17 25.68
N VAL A 189 -11.25 10.73 24.66
CA VAL A 189 -9.89 10.33 24.24
C VAL A 189 -8.92 11.50 24.33
N LYS A 190 -7.73 11.26 24.92
CA LYS A 190 -6.66 12.27 24.98
C LYS A 190 -6.21 12.65 23.56
N THR A 191 -5.81 13.90 23.36
CA THR A 191 -5.38 14.42 22.05
C THR A 191 -4.30 13.56 21.38
N GLU A 192 -3.29 13.11 22.13
CA GLU A 192 -2.22 12.25 21.60
C GLU A 192 -2.72 10.89 21.07
N GLN A 193 -3.68 10.28 21.78
CA GLN A 193 -4.29 9.02 21.35
C GLN A 193 -5.20 9.22 20.13
N LYS A 194 -5.94 10.34 20.08
CA LYS A 194 -6.74 10.75 18.93
C LYS A 194 -5.85 10.90 17.69
N ASP A 195 -4.73 11.59 17.82
CA ASP A 195 -3.77 11.83 16.74
C ASP A 195 -3.15 10.51 16.27
N THR A 196 -2.83 9.60 17.19
CA THR A 196 -2.36 8.25 16.87
C THR A 196 -3.41 7.45 16.09
N PHE A 197 -4.68 7.46 16.50
CA PHE A 197 -5.74 6.77 15.77
C PHE A 197 -5.98 7.36 14.38
N LEU A 198 -5.91 8.69 14.25
CA LEU A 198 -6.02 9.35 12.95
C LEU A 198 -4.84 8.97 12.04
N PHE A 199 -3.63 8.92 12.57
CA PHE A 199 -2.44 8.46 11.83
C PHE A 199 -2.63 7.05 11.29
N ILE A 200 -3.03 6.09 12.14
CA ILE A 200 -3.30 4.70 11.72
C ILE A 200 -4.44 4.65 10.69
N ALA A 201 -5.47 5.48 10.84
CA ALA A 201 -6.56 5.54 9.89
C ALA A 201 -6.12 6.06 8.51
N ILE A 202 -5.20 7.03 8.46
CA ILE A 202 -4.62 7.54 7.21
C ILE A 202 -3.74 6.47 6.56
N GLU A 203 -2.90 5.77 7.32
CA GLU A 203 -2.11 4.62 6.83
C GLU A 203 -3.01 3.57 6.16
N LYS A 204 -4.12 3.17 6.81
CA LYS A 204 -5.09 2.22 6.26
C LYS A 204 -5.91 2.76 5.07
N ALA A 205 -6.31 4.03 5.12
CA ALA A 205 -7.24 4.61 4.14
C ALA A 205 -6.53 5.09 2.87
N TYR A 206 -5.41 5.80 3.04
CA TYR A 206 -4.66 6.46 1.98
C TYR A 206 -3.55 5.56 1.42
N ARG A 207 -2.55 5.22 2.25
CA ARG A 207 -1.41 4.38 1.82
C ARG A 207 -1.82 2.94 1.53
N LYS A 208 -2.97 2.51 2.05
CA LYS A 208 -3.46 1.13 2.02
C LYS A 208 -2.44 0.17 2.65
N SER A 209 -1.71 0.67 3.65
CA SER A 209 -0.73 -0.08 4.42
C SER A 209 -1.39 -1.32 5.01
N ASP A 210 -0.75 -2.48 4.82
CA ASP A 210 -1.11 -3.69 5.55
C ASP A 210 -0.60 -3.64 6.99
N GLN A 211 -0.84 -4.72 7.74
CA GLN A 211 -0.58 -4.75 9.18
C GLN A 211 0.90 -4.52 9.51
N GLU A 212 1.80 -5.01 8.68
CA GLU A 212 3.24 -4.90 8.90
C GLU A 212 3.73 -3.46 8.67
N TYR A 213 3.28 -2.78 7.61
CA TYR A 213 3.58 -1.36 7.43
C TYR A 213 2.97 -0.52 8.55
N GLN A 214 1.75 -0.85 8.99
CA GLN A 214 1.14 -0.15 10.14
C GLN A 214 1.97 -0.34 11.41
N ARG A 215 2.44 -1.58 11.68
CA ARG A 215 3.34 -1.88 12.81
C ARG A 215 4.63 -1.08 12.72
N TYR A 216 5.25 -1.06 11.54
CA TYR A 216 6.51 -0.35 11.30
C TYR A 216 6.38 1.16 11.40
N HIS A 217 5.42 1.78 10.71
CA HIS A 217 5.25 3.24 10.78
C HIS A 217 4.79 3.70 12.16
N LEU A 218 3.95 2.91 12.86
CA LEU A 218 3.57 3.24 14.23
C LEU A 218 4.75 3.08 15.20
N PHE A 219 5.64 2.10 14.97
CA PHE A 219 6.90 1.99 15.71
C PHE A 219 7.78 3.23 15.46
N ARG A 220 7.96 3.64 14.20
CA ARG A 220 8.75 4.83 13.80
C ARG A 220 8.21 6.16 14.34
N LEU A 221 6.93 6.22 14.69
CA LEU A 221 6.35 7.41 15.31
C LEU A 221 6.93 7.68 16.70
N PHE A 222 7.33 6.63 17.43
CA PHE A 222 7.81 6.72 18.81
C PHE A 222 9.30 6.33 18.97
N TYR A 223 9.87 5.64 17.99
CA TYR A 223 11.20 5.03 18.04
C TYR A 223 11.96 5.29 16.73
N LYS A 224 13.30 5.28 16.80
CA LYS A 224 14.16 5.29 15.62
C LYS A 224 14.04 3.97 14.84
N GLU A 225 14.57 3.93 13.63
CA GLU A 225 14.78 2.68 12.89
C GLU A 225 15.66 1.73 13.69
N LEU A 226 15.41 0.42 13.58
CA LEU A 226 16.15 -0.54 14.41
C LEU A 226 17.65 -0.47 14.10
N ALA A 227 18.01 -0.33 12.82
CA ALA A 227 19.39 -0.22 12.36
C ALA A 227 20.16 1.02 12.86
N GLU A 228 19.47 2.05 13.35
CA GLU A 228 20.09 3.29 13.84
C GLU A 228 20.50 3.21 15.32
N TYR A 229 19.96 2.25 16.06
CA TYR A 229 20.32 2.10 17.47
C TYR A 229 21.75 1.57 17.64
N THR A 230 22.46 2.17 18.59
CA THR A 230 23.71 1.63 19.12
C THR A 230 23.47 0.40 19.98
N SER A 231 24.50 -0.42 20.19
CA SER A 231 24.36 -1.64 21.01
C SER A 231 23.98 -1.33 22.47
N GLU A 232 24.39 -0.18 23.01
CA GLU A 232 24.00 0.28 24.35
C GLU A 232 22.53 0.72 24.40
N GLU A 233 22.05 1.48 23.41
CA GLU A 233 20.64 1.86 23.34
C GLU A 233 19.73 0.62 23.16
N ILE A 234 20.17 -0.38 22.39
CA ILE A 234 19.44 -1.65 22.23
C ILE A 234 19.26 -2.33 23.59
N GLN A 235 20.30 -2.44 24.42
CA GLN A 235 20.20 -3.08 25.73
C GLN A 235 19.12 -2.42 26.62
N ASN A 236 18.96 -1.10 26.51
CA ASN A 236 17.92 -0.36 27.22
C ASN A 236 16.51 -0.50 26.60
N LEU A 237 16.45 -0.82 25.30
CA LEU A 237 15.22 -0.98 24.53
C LEU A 237 14.63 -2.39 24.66
N ILE A 238 15.47 -3.44 24.66
CA ILE A 238 15.05 -4.86 24.70
C ILE A 238 13.98 -5.15 25.78
N PRO A 239 14.12 -4.70 27.04
CA PRO A 239 13.13 -5.00 28.08
C PRO A 239 11.73 -4.44 27.76
N LYS A 240 11.66 -3.33 27.01
CA LYS A 240 10.42 -2.62 26.69
C LYS A 240 9.78 -3.09 25.39
N LEU A 241 10.54 -3.70 24.48
CA LEU A 241 10.07 -4.05 23.12
C LEU A 241 8.83 -4.92 23.10
N SER A 242 8.74 -5.88 24.03
CA SER A 242 7.57 -6.75 24.14
C SER A 242 6.27 -5.96 24.34
N ASP A 243 6.27 -5.08 25.34
CA ASP A 243 5.10 -4.28 25.68
C ASP A 243 4.79 -3.26 24.58
N VAL A 244 5.83 -2.73 23.94
CA VAL A 244 5.70 -1.84 22.79
C VAL A 244 4.98 -2.55 21.63
N PHE A 245 5.37 -3.77 21.29
CA PHE A 245 4.76 -4.52 20.18
C PHE A 245 3.28 -4.85 20.47
N HIS A 246 2.98 -5.31 21.69
CA HIS A 246 1.59 -5.55 22.11
C HIS A 246 0.75 -4.26 22.10
N LYS A 247 1.33 -3.14 22.54
CA LYS A 247 0.65 -1.84 22.54
C LYS A 247 0.37 -1.35 21.11
N ILE A 248 1.33 -1.51 20.20
CA ILE A 248 1.16 -1.17 18.77
C ILE A 248 -0.02 -1.96 18.18
N ASP A 249 -0.07 -3.27 18.38
CA ASP A 249 -1.18 -4.10 17.88
C ASP A 249 -2.53 -3.72 18.48
N THR A 250 -2.54 -3.39 19.77
CA THR A 250 -3.76 -2.94 20.46
C THR A 250 -4.28 -1.62 19.87
N LEU A 251 -3.38 -0.70 19.52
CA LEU A 251 -3.74 0.57 18.88
C LEU A 251 -4.27 0.34 17.46
N ILE A 252 -3.61 -0.52 16.68
CA ILE A 252 -4.00 -0.83 15.29
C ILE A 252 -5.37 -1.51 15.20
N SER A 253 -5.66 -2.42 16.13
CA SER A 253 -6.89 -3.20 16.20
C SER A 253 -8.06 -2.46 16.87
N ASN A 254 -7.84 -1.23 17.35
CA ASN A 254 -8.86 -0.49 18.07
C ASN A 254 -10.09 -0.18 17.17
N PRO A 255 -11.34 -0.45 17.62
CA PRO A 255 -12.54 -0.19 16.82
C PRO A 255 -12.74 1.27 16.38
N THR A 256 -12.20 2.22 17.14
CA THR A 256 -12.24 3.66 16.79
C THR A 256 -11.45 3.94 15.51
N VAL A 257 -10.36 3.21 15.26
CA VAL A 257 -9.59 3.33 14.02
C VAL A 257 -10.46 3.01 12.82
N GLU A 258 -11.29 1.96 12.86
CA GLU A 258 -12.17 1.60 11.74
C GLU A 258 -13.22 2.68 11.42
N LYS A 259 -13.73 3.37 12.45
CA LYS A 259 -14.62 4.53 12.25
C LYS A 259 -13.87 5.68 11.56
N LEU A 260 -12.64 5.98 12.00
CA LEU A 260 -11.81 7.01 11.39
C LEU A 260 -11.36 6.65 9.97
N VAL A 261 -11.12 5.37 9.66
CA VAL A 261 -10.80 4.90 8.30
C VAL A 261 -11.96 5.22 7.36
N ARG A 262 -13.20 4.94 7.76
CA ARG A 262 -14.39 5.27 6.96
C ARG A 262 -14.55 6.78 6.76
N PHE A 263 -14.31 7.56 7.81
CA PHE A 263 -14.32 9.03 7.71
C PHE A 263 -13.25 9.52 6.74
N THR A 264 -12.00 9.08 6.92
CA THR A 264 -10.84 9.48 6.11
C THR A 264 -11.08 9.14 4.64
N ARG A 265 -11.54 7.92 4.32
CA ARG A 265 -11.86 7.50 2.95
C ARG A 265 -12.83 8.43 2.23
N LYS A 266 -13.83 8.95 2.94
CA LYS A 266 -14.80 9.92 2.35
C LYS A 266 -14.14 11.25 2.00
N GLN A 267 -13.09 11.65 2.72
CA GLN A 267 -12.37 12.90 2.51
C GLN A 267 -11.22 12.77 1.50
N LEU A 268 -10.80 11.56 1.12
CA LEU A 268 -9.65 11.33 0.24
C LEU A 268 -9.76 11.86 -1.20
N PRO A 269 -10.92 11.90 -1.90
CA PRO A 269 -10.92 12.18 -3.33
C PRO A 269 -10.21 13.48 -3.77
N PRO A 270 -10.38 14.63 -3.09
CA PRO A 270 -9.62 15.84 -3.41
C PRO A 270 -8.10 15.68 -3.21
N PHE A 271 -7.67 14.99 -2.15
CA PHE A 271 -6.25 14.71 -1.91
C PHE A 271 -5.65 13.83 -3.01
N LEU A 272 -6.37 12.81 -3.46
CA LEU A 272 -5.89 11.92 -4.54
C LEU A 272 -5.70 12.66 -5.86
N ILE A 273 -6.54 13.66 -6.16
CA ILE A 273 -6.35 14.52 -7.34
C ILE A 273 -5.12 15.40 -7.15
N LEU A 274 -4.99 16.04 -5.98
CA LEU A 274 -3.82 16.87 -5.65
C LEU A 274 -2.52 16.07 -5.76
N PHE A 275 -2.45 14.88 -5.17
CA PHE A 275 -1.24 14.06 -5.19
C PHE A 275 -0.92 13.52 -6.58
N SER A 276 -1.93 13.24 -7.41
CA SER A 276 -1.71 12.96 -8.85
C SER A 276 -1.05 14.15 -9.54
N LEU A 277 -1.50 15.37 -9.24
CA LEU A 277 -0.96 16.59 -9.82
C LEU A 277 0.52 16.79 -9.43
N PHE A 278 0.90 16.54 -8.17
CA PHE A 278 2.29 16.51 -7.71
C PHE A 278 3.13 15.43 -8.42
N ARG A 279 2.59 14.21 -8.59
CA ARG A 279 3.31 13.09 -9.22
C ARG A 279 3.59 13.34 -10.71
N GLU A 280 2.60 13.87 -11.43
CA GLU A 280 2.66 14.06 -12.89
C GLU A 280 3.43 15.32 -13.29
N ASN A 281 3.46 16.37 -12.46
CA ASN A 281 3.99 17.69 -12.83
C ASN A 281 5.15 18.15 -11.94
N LYS A 282 6.08 17.25 -11.58
CA LYS A 282 7.14 17.51 -10.59
C LYS A 282 7.89 18.83 -10.79
N ALA A 283 8.20 19.20 -12.04
CA ALA A 283 9.02 20.38 -12.35
C ALA A 283 8.22 21.69 -12.44
N LYS A 284 6.90 21.64 -12.64
CA LYS A 284 6.03 22.82 -12.85
C LYS A 284 4.98 22.98 -11.76
N ILE A 285 5.12 22.24 -10.67
CA ILE A 285 4.11 22.17 -9.62
C ILE A 285 3.87 23.53 -8.97
N ASP A 286 4.93 24.32 -8.78
CA ASP A 286 4.89 25.67 -8.20
C ASP A 286 4.05 26.62 -9.05
N GLU A 287 4.28 26.62 -10.36
CA GLU A 287 3.53 27.44 -11.34
C GLU A 287 2.05 27.04 -11.37
N ILE A 288 1.78 25.73 -11.40
CA ILE A 288 0.43 25.18 -11.47
C ILE A 288 -0.36 25.54 -10.21
N LEU A 289 0.23 25.42 -9.02
CA LEU A 289 -0.44 25.71 -7.76
C LEU A 289 -0.66 27.22 -7.53
N SER A 290 0.20 28.07 -8.11
CA SER A 290 0.12 29.52 -7.96
C SER A 290 -0.92 30.16 -8.87
N ASN A 291 -1.33 29.50 -9.97
CA ASN A 291 -2.30 30.05 -10.92
C ASN A 291 -3.59 29.22 -10.98
N ARG A 292 -4.71 29.88 -10.70
CA ARG A 292 -6.03 29.24 -10.60
C ARG A 292 -6.51 28.61 -11.90
N GLY A 293 -6.29 29.27 -13.04
CA GLY A 293 -6.73 28.79 -14.34
C GLY A 293 -6.00 27.50 -14.72
N THR A 294 -4.68 27.52 -14.63
CA THR A 294 -3.84 26.35 -14.89
C THR A 294 -4.13 25.21 -13.92
N LEU A 295 -4.30 25.51 -12.63
CA LEU A 295 -4.67 24.51 -11.63
C LEU A 295 -5.98 23.81 -12.01
N TRP A 296 -7.01 24.58 -12.35
CA TRP A 296 -8.33 24.04 -12.68
C TRP A 296 -8.27 23.14 -13.91
N THR A 297 -7.54 23.53 -14.97
CA THR A 297 -7.36 22.70 -16.16
C THR A 297 -6.70 21.35 -15.83
N HIS A 298 -5.64 21.35 -15.02
CA HIS A 298 -4.97 20.12 -14.60
C HIS A 298 -5.84 19.25 -13.70
N VAL A 299 -6.55 19.86 -12.73
CA VAL A 299 -7.49 19.17 -11.85
C VAL A 299 -8.60 18.50 -12.65
N GLU A 300 -9.21 19.21 -13.61
CA GLU A 300 -10.28 18.68 -14.44
C GLU A 300 -9.80 17.51 -15.31
N LYS A 301 -8.62 17.63 -15.92
CA LYS A 301 -8.00 16.55 -16.69
C LYS A 301 -7.81 15.29 -15.83
N ILE A 302 -7.15 15.42 -14.68
CA ILE A 302 -6.88 14.30 -13.77
C ILE A 302 -8.18 13.70 -13.25
N ALA A 303 -9.17 14.53 -12.91
CA ALA A 303 -10.46 14.06 -12.45
C ALA A 303 -11.16 13.21 -13.52
N ARG A 304 -11.25 13.71 -14.77
CA ARG A 304 -11.84 12.97 -15.90
C ARG A 304 -11.15 11.63 -16.13
N GLU A 305 -9.82 11.61 -16.10
CA GLU A 305 -9.03 10.38 -16.24
C GLU A 305 -9.31 9.39 -15.11
N LYS A 306 -9.33 9.83 -13.84
CA LYS A 306 -9.66 8.97 -12.70
C LYS A 306 -11.08 8.42 -12.78
N TYR A 307 -12.07 9.25 -13.14
CA TYR A 307 -13.45 8.78 -13.32
C TYR A 307 -13.56 7.74 -14.43
N ALA A 308 -12.87 7.95 -15.57
CA ALA A 308 -12.84 6.97 -16.65
C ALA A 308 -12.20 5.64 -16.22
N GLN A 309 -11.09 5.68 -15.46
CA GLN A 309 -10.46 4.49 -14.91
C GLN A 309 -11.37 3.74 -13.94
N VAL A 310 -12.06 4.45 -13.04
CA VAL A 310 -13.03 3.84 -12.11
C VAL A 310 -14.17 3.19 -12.87
N ARG A 311 -14.75 3.87 -13.87
CA ARG A 311 -15.81 3.32 -14.73
C ARG A 311 -15.36 2.04 -15.44
N SER A 312 -14.17 2.05 -16.05
CA SER A 312 -13.60 0.88 -16.71
C SER A 312 -13.42 -0.31 -15.75
N ARG A 313 -12.89 -0.08 -14.55
CA ARG A 313 -12.72 -1.12 -13.53
C ARG A 313 -14.06 -1.70 -13.07
N LEU A 314 -15.06 -0.85 -12.83
CA LEU A 314 -16.41 -1.28 -12.47
C LEU A 314 -17.04 -2.15 -13.56
N ASN A 315 -16.88 -1.77 -14.83
CA ASN A 315 -17.39 -2.55 -15.95
C ASN A 315 -16.74 -3.94 -16.03
N ILE A 316 -15.42 -4.04 -15.81
CA ILE A 316 -14.71 -5.32 -15.78
C ILE A 316 -15.20 -6.19 -14.62
N LEU A 317 -15.38 -5.63 -13.43
CA LEU A 317 -15.88 -6.36 -12.26
C LEU A 317 -17.31 -6.84 -12.47
N ALA A 318 -18.18 -5.96 -13.01
CA ALA A 318 -19.55 -6.29 -13.34
C ALA A 318 -19.63 -7.42 -14.38
N PHE A 319 -18.79 -7.36 -15.42
CA PHE A 319 -18.69 -8.42 -16.42
C PHE A 319 -18.18 -9.74 -15.83
N ARG A 320 -17.14 -9.71 -14.98
CA ARG A 320 -16.65 -10.92 -14.28
C ARG A 320 -17.72 -11.54 -13.40
N SER A 321 -18.50 -10.73 -12.68
CA SER A 321 -19.63 -11.20 -11.87
C SER A 321 -20.71 -11.86 -12.72
N LEU A 322 -21.06 -11.27 -13.87
CA LEU A 322 -22.02 -11.84 -14.82
C LEU A 322 -21.56 -13.20 -15.31
N VAL A 323 -20.30 -13.31 -15.76
CA VAL A 323 -19.72 -14.57 -16.23
C VAL A 323 -19.74 -15.62 -15.12
N TYR A 324 -19.38 -15.24 -13.89
CA TYR A 324 -19.39 -16.16 -12.75
C TYR A 324 -20.80 -16.69 -12.43
N ILE A 325 -21.81 -15.81 -12.39
CA ILE A 325 -23.20 -16.21 -12.13
C ILE A 325 -23.71 -17.13 -13.25
N PHE A 326 -23.43 -16.79 -14.52
CA PHE A 326 -23.82 -17.61 -15.66
C PHE A 326 -23.18 -19.01 -15.59
N ILE A 327 -21.87 -19.11 -15.39
CA ILE A 327 -21.16 -20.40 -15.27
C ILE A 327 -21.72 -21.21 -14.11
N THR A 328 -21.91 -20.59 -12.94
CA THR A 328 -22.40 -21.30 -11.75
C THR A 328 -23.80 -21.87 -12.01
N LYS A 329 -24.71 -21.10 -12.62
CA LYS A 329 -26.05 -21.59 -12.99
C LYS A 329 -26.01 -22.68 -14.05
N MET A 330 -25.18 -22.55 -15.08
CA MET A 330 -24.97 -23.59 -16.10
C MET A 330 -24.47 -24.90 -15.50
N VAL A 331 -23.50 -24.83 -14.58
CA VAL A 331 -22.94 -26.02 -13.91
C VAL A 331 -24.01 -26.71 -13.05
N PHE A 332 -24.79 -25.94 -12.28
CA PHE A 332 -25.91 -26.49 -11.50
C PHE A 332 -26.99 -27.12 -12.40
N ALA A 333 -27.33 -26.48 -13.52
CA ALA A 333 -28.27 -27.01 -14.48
C ALA A 333 -27.80 -28.35 -15.08
N LEU A 334 -26.52 -28.44 -15.48
CA LEU A 334 -25.96 -29.66 -16.07
C LEU A 334 -25.79 -30.80 -15.06
N ILE A 335 -25.33 -30.52 -13.83
CA ILE A 335 -24.98 -31.55 -12.84
C ILE A 335 -26.19 -31.99 -12.01
N LEU A 336 -27.15 -31.09 -11.73
CA LEU A 336 -28.31 -31.41 -10.90
C LEU A 336 -29.60 -31.42 -11.71
N GLU A 337 -29.94 -30.32 -12.39
CA GLU A 337 -31.28 -30.17 -12.99
C GLU A 337 -31.53 -31.21 -14.08
N ILE A 338 -30.59 -31.42 -15.01
CA ILE A 338 -30.73 -32.43 -16.09
C ILE A 338 -30.89 -33.86 -15.54
N PRO A 339 -29.98 -34.40 -14.70
CA PRO A 339 -30.12 -35.78 -14.22
C PRO A 339 -31.33 -35.97 -13.29
N ILE A 340 -31.68 -34.99 -12.47
CA ILE A 340 -32.89 -35.05 -11.62
C ILE A 340 -34.14 -35.07 -12.50
N SER A 341 -34.23 -34.19 -13.51
CA SER A 341 -35.35 -34.18 -14.45
C SER A 341 -35.47 -35.50 -15.21
N GLN A 342 -34.36 -36.04 -15.68
CA GLN A 342 -34.34 -37.34 -16.37
C GLN A 342 -34.75 -38.49 -15.44
N TYR A 343 -34.30 -38.49 -14.18
CA TYR A 343 -34.58 -39.57 -13.22
C TYR A 343 -36.02 -39.56 -12.70
N PHE A 344 -36.58 -38.40 -12.36
CA PHE A 344 -37.92 -38.30 -11.78
C PHE A 344 -39.02 -38.14 -12.83
N TYR A 345 -38.77 -37.36 -13.89
CA TYR A 345 -39.80 -36.95 -14.85
C TYR A 345 -39.66 -37.61 -16.23
N HIS A 346 -38.58 -38.37 -16.47
CA HIS A 346 -38.29 -39.09 -17.74
C HIS A 346 -38.22 -38.21 -18.99
N GLU A 347 -38.32 -36.89 -18.84
CA GLU A 347 -38.22 -35.89 -19.90
C GLU A 347 -37.39 -34.69 -19.38
N VAL A 348 -36.60 -34.11 -20.28
CA VAL A 348 -35.81 -32.90 -19.99
C VAL A 348 -36.39 -31.75 -20.79
N ASN A 349 -36.98 -30.77 -20.08
CA ASN A 349 -37.44 -29.54 -20.70
C ASN A 349 -36.25 -28.58 -20.89
N TYR A 350 -35.54 -28.73 -22.00
CA TYR A 350 -34.41 -27.88 -22.36
C TYR A 350 -34.79 -26.40 -22.48
N TRP A 351 -36.04 -26.09 -22.82
CA TRP A 351 -36.55 -24.71 -22.86
C TRP A 351 -36.59 -24.08 -21.46
N ALA A 352 -37.13 -24.80 -20.47
CA ALA A 352 -37.20 -24.30 -19.09
C ALA A 352 -35.79 -24.11 -18.49
N ILE A 353 -34.87 -25.04 -18.74
CA ILE A 353 -33.48 -24.95 -18.28
C ILE A 353 -32.75 -23.77 -18.95
N GLY A 354 -32.95 -23.58 -20.25
CA GLY A 354 -32.38 -22.46 -21.00
C GLY A 354 -32.87 -21.11 -20.47
N ILE A 355 -34.18 -20.96 -20.27
CA ILE A 355 -34.80 -19.74 -19.72
C ILE A 355 -34.26 -19.48 -18.30
N ASN A 356 -34.33 -20.46 -17.40
CA ASN A 356 -33.90 -20.28 -16.00
C ASN A 356 -32.41 -19.93 -15.87
N SER A 357 -31.59 -20.33 -16.84
CA SER A 357 -30.16 -20.09 -16.79
C SER A 357 -29.71 -18.82 -17.52
N LEU A 358 -30.40 -18.41 -18.59
CA LEU A 358 -30.04 -17.22 -19.38
C LEU A 358 -30.74 -15.95 -18.90
N VAL A 359 -31.98 -16.05 -18.42
CA VAL A 359 -32.78 -14.89 -18.03
C VAL A 359 -32.13 -14.09 -16.89
N PRO A 360 -31.64 -14.69 -15.78
CA PRO A 360 -31.02 -13.91 -14.70
C PRO A 360 -29.74 -13.17 -15.12
N PRO A 361 -28.78 -13.78 -15.84
CA PRO A 361 -27.62 -13.06 -16.38
C PRO A 361 -27.97 -11.96 -17.39
N LEU A 362 -28.99 -12.15 -18.23
CA LEU A 362 -29.46 -11.14 -19.17
C LEU A 362 -30.09 -9.93 -18.45
N PHE A 363 -30.88 -10.15 -17.40
CA PHE A 363 -31.38 -9.07 -16.55
C PHE A 363 -30.25 -8.31 -15.86
N MET A 364 -29.25 -9.02 -15.34
CA MET A 364 -28.06 -8.38 -14.75
C MET A 364 -27.30 -7.54 -15.78
N LEU A 365 -27.13 -8.04 -17.01
CA LEU A 365 -26.51 -7.29 -18.11
C LEU A 365 -27.27 -6.00 -18.41
N PHE A 366 -28.60 -6.07 -18.45
CA PHE A 366 -29.46 -4.91 -18.68
C PHE A 366 -29.30 -3.84 -17.57
N ILE A 367 -29.25 -4.26 -16.31
CA ILE A 367 -29.00 -3.36 -15.17
C ILE A 367 -27.63 -2.70 -15.31
N ILE A 368 -26.59 -3.47 -15.64
CA ILE A 368 -25.23 -2.95 -15.80
C ILE A 368 -25.20 -1.88 -16.89
N LEU A 369 -25.76 -2.17 -18.07
CA LEU A 369 -25.82 -1.23 -19.19
C LEU A 369 -26.65 0.03 -18.89
N SER A 370 -27.63 -0.06 -18.00
CA SER A 370 -28.48 1.08 -17.62
C SER A 370 -27.83 2.00 -16.57
N VAL A 371 -26.92 1.47 -15.76
CA VAL A 371 -26.22 2.21 -14.69
C VAL A 371 -24.89 2.80 -15.18
N THR A 372 -24.26 2.17 -16.18
CA THR A 372 -23.04 2.68 -16.83
C THR A 372 -23.33 3.76 -17.82
#